data_AF-A0A7K2M7H8-F1
#
_entry.id   AF-A0A7K2M7H8-F1
#
_cell.length_a   1.000
_cell.length_b   1.000
_cell.length_c   1.000
_cell.angle_alpha   90.00
_cell.angle_beta   90.00
_cell.angle_gamma   90.00
#
_symmetry.space_group_name_H-M   'P 1'
#
loop_
_entity.id
_entity.type
_entity.pdbx_description
1 polymer ?
#
loop_
_entity_poly.entity_id
_entity_poly.type
_entity_poly.pdbx_seq_one_letter_code
_entity_poly.pdbx_strand_id
1 'polypeptide(L)'
;TGAGERLLAVTFNDLAVGGREAELERAGALAANPRLHHVVVTGGEDVLPYADLDGPLTDEPGPSLVVAARHRARLASGSADHFTGYGARQVLDAHPARLA
;
A
#
# COMPACT_ATOMS: atom_id res chain seq x y z
N THR A 1 14.51 -14.09 15.52
CA THR A 1 13.54 -13.04 15.85
C THR A 1 13.57 -12.86 17.35
N GLY A 2 14.30 -11.84 17.80
CA GLY A 2 14.57 -11.62 19.21
C GLY A 2 13.37 -10.98 19.91
N ALA A 3 13.05 -11.44 21.11
CA ALA A 3 12.08 -10.76 21.98
C ALA A 3 12.52 -9.29 22.16
N GLY A 4 11.81 -8.35 21.55
CA GLY A 4 12.12 -6.92 21.58
C GLY A 4 12.11 -6.18 20.24
N GLU A 5 12.07 -6.88 19.10
CA GLU A 5 11.96 -6.22 17.79
C GLU A 5 10.55 -5.61 17.60
N ARG A 6 10.50 -4.30 17.32
CA ARG A 6 9.25 -3.59 17.00
C ARG A 6 8.72 -4.10 15.66
N LEU A 7 7.41 -4.34 15.58
CA LEU A 7 6.78 -4.73 14.32
C LEU A 7 6.86 -3.56 13.32
N LEU A 8 7.19 -3.85 12.07
CA LEU A 8 7.18 -2.86 11.00
C LEU A 8 5.74 -2.52 10.61
N ALA A 9 5.38 -1.25 10.73
CA ALA A 9 4.17 -0.71 10.14
C ALA A 9 4.58 -0.01 8.84
N VAL A 10 4.10 -0.51 7.70
CA VAL A 10 4.50 0.01 6.38
C VAL A 10 3.32 0.75 5.75
N THR A 11 3.51 2.03 5.45
CA THR A 11 2.53 2.84 4.71
C THR A 11 3.09 3.22 3.36
N PHE A 12 2.36 2.89 2.29
CA PHE A 12 2.71 3.35 0.95
C PHE A 12 2.11 4.73 0.70
N ASN A 13 2.93 5.69 0.32
CA ASN A 13 2.53 7.03 -0.08
C ASN A 13 2.80 7.22 -1.58
N ASP A 14 1.74 7.24 -2.38
CA ASP A 14 1.86 7.46 -3.81
C ASP A 14 1.93 8.95 -4.11
N LEU A 15 3.05 9.41 -4.66
CA LEU A 15 3.28 10.80 -5.02
C LEU A 15 2.67 11.16 -6.39
N ALA A 16 2.30 10.17 -7.21
CA ALA A 16 1.63 10.40 -8.49
C ALA A 16 0.12 10.64 -8.33
N VAL A 17 -0.45 10.42 -7.14
CA VAL A 17 -1.89 10.58 -6.87
C VAL A 17 -2.13 11.44 -5.62
N GLY A 18 -2.84 12.55 -5.77
CA GLY A 18 -3.22 13.42 -4.66
C GLY A 18 -4.40 12.89 -3.82
N GLY A 19 -4.69 13.55 -2.69
CA GLY A 19 -5.87 13.27 -1.87
C GLY A 19 -5.70 12.12 -0.87
N ARG A 20 -4.46 11.73 -0.57
CA ARG A 20 -4.12 10.65 0.36
C ARG A 20 -3.57 11.16 1.69
N GLU A 21 -3.49 12.47 1.87
CA GLU A 21 -2.90 13.15 3.03
C GLU A 21 -3.60 12.73 4.32
N ALA A 22 -4.94 12.70 4.30
CA ALA A 22 -5.73 12.29 5.46
C ALA A 22 -5.54 10.81 5.82
N GLU A 23 -5.31 9.91 4.84
CA GLU A 23 -4.98 8.51 5.13
C GLU A 23 -3.56 8.36 5.67
N LEU A 24 -2.61 9.12 5.15
CA LEU A 24 -1.24 9.11 5.64
C LEU A 24 -1.15 9.62 7.08
N GLU A 25 -1.88 10.69 7.41
CA GLU A 25 -2.01 11.22 8.77
C GLU A 25 -2.61 10.17 9.71
N ARG A 26 -3.72 9.52 9.31
CA ARG A 26 -4.32 8.42 10.08
C ARG A 26 -3.33 7.29 10.33
N ALA A 27 -2.58 6.89 9.31
CA ALA A 27 -1.57 5.84 9.44
C ALA A 27 -0.46 6.24 10.42
N GLY A 28 0.01 7.49 10.37
CA GLY A 28 0.98 8.03 11.32
C GLY A 28 0.46 8.03 12.76
N ALA A 29 -0.79 8.44 12.98
CA ALA A 29 -1.42 8.41 14.29
C ALA A 29 -1.53 6.98 14.86
N LEU A 30 -1.88 6.00 14.03
CA LEU A 30 -1.90 4.58 14.42
C LEU A 30 -0.50 4.03 14.71
N ALA A 31 0.49 4.44 13.92
CA ALA A 31 1.86 3.97 14.02
C ALA A 31 2.66 4.66 15.14
N ALA A 32 2.13 5.69 15.79
CA ALA A 32 2.70 6.31 17.00
C ALA A 32 2.75 5.35 18.20
N ASN A 33 2.17 4.15 18.10
CA ASN A 33 2.31 3.10 19.09
C ASN A 33 3.79 2.69 19.25
N PRO A 34 4.38 2.73 20.46
CA PRO A 34 5.79 2.45 20.68
C PRO A 34 6.21 1.02 20.34
N ARG A 35 5.26 0.09 20.17
CA ARG A 35 5.51 -1.28 19.70
C ARG A 35 5.73 -1.38 18.20
N LEU A 36 5.47 -0.31 17.45
CA LEU A 36 5.59 -0.26 16.01
C LEU A 36 6.81 0.57 15.58
N HIS A 37 7.40 0.20 14.46
CA HIS A 37 8.37 0.98 13.73
C HIS A 37 7.73 1.40 12.41
N HIS A 38 7.34 2.67 12.30
CA HIS A 38 6.65 3.18 11.11
C HIS A 38 7.63 3.47 9.99
N VAL A 39 7.37 2.92 8.82
CA VAL A 39 8.11 3.20 7.58
C VAL A 39 7.12 3.68 6.54
N VAL A 40 7.35 4.89 6.05
CA VAL A 40 6.63 5.42 4.89
C VAL A 40 7.45 5.13 3.65
N VAL A 41 6.84 4.43 2.70
CA VAL A 41 7.44 4.03 1.44
C VAL A 41 6.81 4.89 0.38
N THR A 42 7.61 5.77 -0.21
CA THR A 42 7.16 6.59 -1.32
C THR A 42 7.28 5.83 -2.62
N GLY A 43 6.31 5.99 -3.50
CA GLY A 43 6.46 5.69 -4.92
C GLY A 43 5.81 6.80 -5.73
N GLY A 44 5.93 6.73 -7.05
CA GLY A 44 5.24 7.63 -7.96
C GLY A 44 5.15 7.02 -9.34
N GLU A 45 5.48 7.81 -10.36
CA GLU A 45 5.45 7.37 -11.76
C GLU A 45 6.36 6.16 -12.00
N ASP A 46 7.46 6.05 -11.25
CA ASP A 46 8.43 4.96 -11.30
C ASP A 46 7.86 3.59 -10.90
N VAL A 47 6.77 3.56 -10.13
CA VAL A 47 6.10 2.31 -9.73
C VAL A 47 4.85 2.02 -10.54
N LEU A 48 4.50 2.87 -11.52
CA LEU A 48 3.36 2.62 -12.39
C LEU A 48 3.66 1.44 -13.32
N PRO A 49 2.64 0.65 -13.71
CA PRO A 49 2.82 -0.36 -14.74
C PRO A 49 3.37 0.28 -16.02
N TYR A 50 4.27 -0.43 -16.68
CA TYR A 50 4.91 -0.03 -17.93
C TYR A 50 5.92 1.12 -17.84
N ALA A 51 6.23 1.63 -16.64
CA ALA A 51 7.23 2.71 -16.47
C ALA A 51 8.62 2.38 -17.06
N ASP A 52 8.99 1.09 -17.04
CA ASP A 52 10.28 0.61 -17.56
C ASP A 52 10.22 0.12 -19.02
N LEU A 53 9.06 0.24 -19.70
CA LEU A 53 8.93 -0.19 -21.10
C LEU A 53 9.34 0.93 -22.05
N ASP A 54 10.20 0.58 -23.01
CA ASP A 54 10.60 1.48 -24.08
C ASP A 54 9.60 1.46 -25.25
N GLY A 55 9.40 2.63 -25.88
CA GLY A 55 8.60 2.78 -27.09
C GLY A 55 7.18 3.28 -26.86
N PRO A 56 6.39 3.46 -27.93
CA PRO A 56 5.04 4.00 -27.82
C PRO A 56 4.11 2.99 -27.14
N LEU A 57 3.59 3.36 -25.97
CA LEU A 57 2.55 2.59 -25.27
C LEU A 57 1.21 2.77 -26.00
N THR A 58 0.64 1.67 -26.46
CA THR A 58 -0.67 1.67 -27.16
C THR A 58 -1.85 1.51 -26.22
N ASP A 59 -1.61 1.04 -24.99
CA ASP A 59 -2.62 0.67 -24.02
C ASP A 59 -2.35 1.31 -22.65
N GLU A 60 -3.40 1.80 -22.00
CA GLU A 60 -3.33 2.27 -20.62
C GLU A 60 -3.45 1.10 -19.64
N PRO A 61 -2.66 1.05 -18.55
CA PRO A 61 -2.78 -0.01 -17.58
C PRO A 61 -4.14 0.03 -16.86
N GLY A 62 -4.83 -1.10 -16.87
CA GLY A 62 -6.08 -1.24 -16.11
C GLY A 62 -5.88 -1.00 -14.61
N PRO A 63 -6.91 -0.54 -13.87
CA PRO A 63 -6.79 -0.18 -12.45
C PRO A 63 -6.23 -1.31 -11.56
N SER A 64 -6.52 -2.57 -11.89
CA SER A 64 -6.01 -3.74 -11.17
C SER A 64 -4.49 -3.87 -11.26
N LEU A 65 -3.89 -3.57 -12.42
CA LEU A 65 -2.45 -3.61 -12.62
C LEU A 65 -1.76 -2.50 -11.83
N VAL A 66 -2.35 -1.30 -11.83
CA VAL A 66 -1.83 -0.17 -11.05
C VAL A 66 -1.85 -0.49 -9.55
N VAL A 67 -2.97 -1.04 -9.05
CA VAL A 67 -3.08 -1.48 -7.65
C VAL A 67 -2.05 -2.58 -7.32
N ALA A 68 -1.88 -3.56 -8.20
CA ALA A 68 -0.92 -4.65 -8.00
C ALA A 68 0.54 -4.15 -7.98
N ALA A 69 0.91 -3.22 -8.87
CA ALA A 69 2.25 -2.64 -8.91
C ALA A 69 2.59 -1.88 -7.61
N ARG A 70 1.66 -1.04 -7.13
CA ARG A 70 1.78 -0.33 -5.84
C ARG A 70 1.89 -1.29 -4.66
N HIS A 71 1.09 -2.36 -4.65
CA HIS A 71 1.21 -3.40 -3.63
C HIS A 71 2.57 -4.07 -3.65
N ARG A 72 3.10 -4.39 -4.83
CA ARG A 72 4.44 -4.98 -4.97
C ARG A 72 5.51 -4.05 -4.41
N ALA A 73 5.49 -2.76 -4.77
CA ALA A 73 6.44 -1.78 -4.25
C ALA A 73 6.40 -1.71 -2.71
N ARG A 74 5.20 -1.62 -2.13
CA ARG A 74 5.00 -1.62 -0.67
C ARG A 74 5.53 -2.90 0.00
N LEU A 75 5.21 -4.06 -0.57
CA LEU A 75 5.59 -5.35 0.03
C LEU A 75 7.09 -5.61 -0.10
N ALA A 76 7.72 -5.16 -1.19
CA ALA A 76 9.17 -5.29 -1.39
C ALA A 76 9.98 -4.48 -0.37
N SER A 77 9.46 -3.34 0.07
CA SER A 77 10.08 -2.53 1.14
C SER A 77 9.83 -3.05 2.56
N GLY A 78 8.97 -4.06 2.72
CA GLY A 78 8.62 -4.65 4.01
C GLY A 78 9.47 -5.88 4.36
N SER A 79 8.95 -6.71 5.26
CA SER A 79 9.55 -8.01 5.62
C SER A 79 9.12 -9.11 4.63
N ALA A 80 9.65 -10.32 4.74
CA ALA A 80 9.15 -11.46 3.97
C ALA A 80 7.66 -11.76 4.28
N ASP A 81 7.24 -11.52 5.52
CA ASP A 81 5.88 -11.79 6.01
C ASP A 81 5.11 -10.51 6.30
N HIS A 82 3.85 -10.48 5.87
CA HIS A 82 2.98 -9.32 6.01
C HIS A 82 1.61 -9.72 6.56
N PHE A 83 1.17 -9.01 7.60
CA PHE A 83 -0.22 -9.02 8.03
C PHE A 83 -0.96 -7.84 7.39
N THR A 84 -2.14 -8.10 6.83
CA THR A 84 -2.98 -7.06 6.22
C THR A 84 -4.42 -7.19 6.69
N GLY A 85 -5.17 -6.08 6.66
CA GLY A 85 -6.62 -6.09 6.90
C GLY A 85 -7.45 -6.43 5.65
N TYR A 86 -6.83 -6.93 4.57
CA TYR A 86 -7.56 -7.26 3.35
C TYR A 86 -8.60 -8.36 3.64
N GLY A 87 -9.81 -8.19 3.11
CA GLY A 87 -10.92 -9.10 3.41
C GLY A 87 -11.77 -8.69 4.62
N ALA A 88 -11.28 -7.81 5.51
CA ALA A 88 -12.03 -7.45 6.71
C ALA A 88 -13.40 -6.82 6.40
N ARG A 89 -13.48 -5.98 5.36
CA ARG A 89 -14.75 -5.38 4.93
C ARG A 89 -15.72 -6.42 4.37
N GLN A 90 -15.21 -7.39 3.63
CA GLN A 90 -15.99 -8.49 3.08
C GLN A 90 -16.53 -9.41 4.17
N VAL A 91 -15.85 -9.51 5.31
CA VAL A 91 -16.31 -10.30 6.46
C VAL A 91 -17.28 -9.51 7.35
N LEU A 92 -16.96 -8.24 7.63
CA LEU A 92 -17.69 -7.43 8.61
C LEU A 92 -18.84 -6.62 8.02
N ASP A 93 -18.75 -6.22 6.76
CA ASP A 93 -19.69 -5.33 6.05
C ASP A 93 -20.17 -5.97 4.74
N ALA A 94 -20.27 -7.30 4.72
CA ALA A 94 -20.61 -8.14 3.56
C ALA A 94 -21.99 -7.87 2.92
N HIS A 95 -22.65 -6.77 3.30
CA HIS A 95 -23.92 -6.39 2.72
C HIS A 95 -23.73 -6.20 1.20
N PRO A 96 -24.49 -6.92 0.36
CA PRO A 96 -24.31 -6.89 -1.10
C PRO A 96 -24.33 -5.48 -1.71
N ALA A 97 -25.07 -4.53 -1.13
CA ALA A 97 -25.14 -3.15 -1.59
C ALA A 97 -23.85 -2.32 -1.33
N ARG A 98 -22.91 -2.84 -0.54
CA ARG A 98 -21.65 -2.18 -0.14
C ARG A 98 -20.40 -2.85 -0.73
N LEU A 99 -20.61 -3.90 -1.52
CA LEU A 99 -19.58 -4.67 -2.22
C LEU A 99 -19.40 -4.28 -3.69
N ALA A 100 -20.26 -3.38 -4.21
CA ALA A 100 -20.23 -2.87 -5.58
C ALA A 100 -19.31 -1.64 -5.71
#